data_AF-A0A2D8G8C4-F1
#
_entry.id   AF-A0A2D8G8C4-F1
#
_cell.length_a   1.000
_cell.length_b   1.000
_cell.length_c   1.000
_cell.angle_alpha   90.00
_cell.angle_beta   90.00
_cell.angle_gamma   90.00
#
_symmetry.space_group_name_H-M   'P 1'
#
loop_
_entity.id
_entity.type
_entity.pdbx_description
1 polymer ?
#
loop_
_entity_poly.entity_id
_entity_poly.type
_entity_poly.pdbx_seq_one_letter_code
_entity_poly.pdbx_strand_id
1 'polypeptide(L)'
;MPALQVNALTLNPNAVAMTLVATYRRRVHASLERVWENVLDWEHLPHLHDTSFDYCSLDEAGAWGWRVWSAPDKSSHIELCVDTDQYVARTYAGSDQQSEIWTRLDAVDKRATDIEVSFYLSGIPEEKVGQLGEAMLKLYTRLWDEDESMMQERQRRLDQRPGREQEKIIGKVAELTSHLPVTFEFDRQQYELQFDQSWRLRPLICPHLLGPLEPSERSELILRCPWHGYEFDVESGVCLSPPTATCKLKPLPSIEERDGALWVVRA
;
A
#
# COMPACT_ATOMS: atom_id res chain seq x y z
N MET A 1 -5.32 -10.13 22.23
CA MET A 1 -4.40 -11.22 22.62
C MET A 1 -2.98 -10.68 22.53
N PRO A 2 -2.02 -11.12 23.36
CA PRO A 2 -0.64 -10.63 23.32
C PRO A 2 0.13 -11.18 22.11
N ALA A 3 1.25 -10.56 21.74
CA ALA A 3 2.20 -11.14 20.80
C ALA A 3 2.61 -12.55 21.24
N LEU A 4 2.87 -13.47 20.30
CA LEU A 4 3.37 -14.80 20.68
C LEU A 4 4.83 -14.74 21.14
N GLN A 5 5.63 -13.82 20.59
CA GLN A 5 6.96 -13.57 21.11
C GLN A 5 6.89 -12.99 22.53
N VAL A 6 7.44 -13.74 23.48
CA VAL A 6 7.63 -13.25 24.85
C VAL A 6 8.68 -12.14 24.83
N ASN A 7 8.42 -11.04 25.54
CA ASN A 7 9.27 -9.85 25.56
C ASN A 7 9.53 -9.28 24.15
N ALA A 8 8.51 -9.22 23.31
CA ALA A 8 8.63 -8.82 21.90
C ALA A 8 9.29 -7.45 21.68
N LEU A 9 9.26 -6.54 22.65
CA LEU A 9 9.92 -5.23 22.58
C LEU A 9 11.35 -5.23 23.19
N THR A 10 11.91 -6.39 23.49
CA THR A 10 13.33 -6.55 23.88
C THR A 10 14.16 -6.99 22.69
N LEU A 11 15.35 -6.43 22.55
CA LEU A 11 16.34 -6.87 21.56
C LEU A 11 16.75 -8.32 21.83
N ASN A 12 16.66 -9.18 20.82
CA ASN A 12 17.06 -10.59 20.88
C ASN A 12 16.44 -11.38 22.07
N PRO A 13 15.10 -11.44 22.18
CA PRO A 13 14.43 -12.07 23.32
C PRO A 13 14.63 -13.60 23.37
N ASN A 14 14.97 -14.21 22.22
CA ASN A 14 15.23 -15.66 22.11
C ASN A 14 16.73 -16.01 22.25
N ALA A 15 17.59 -15.03 22.52
CA ALA A 15 19.02 -15.22 22.72
C ALA A 15 19.72 -15.98 21.56
N VAL A 16 19.32 -15.72 20.31
CA VAL A 16 19.98 -16.28 19.14
C VAL A 16 21.23 -15.47 18.79
N ALA A 17 22.12 -16.03 17.96
CA ALA A 17 23.38 -15.39 17.56
C ALA A 17 23.13 -14.24 16.56
N MET A 18 22.55 -13.13 17.04
CA MET A 18 22.21 -11.95 16.26
C MET A 18 23.44 -11.10 15.94
N THR A 19 23.58 -10.74 14.66
CA THR A 19 24.62 -9.83 14.17
C THR A 19 23.96 -8.62 13.50
N LEU A 20 24.31 -7.41 13.94
CA LEU A 20 23.92 -6.18 13.26
C LEU A 20 24.67 -6.10 11.93
N VAL A 21 23.96 -6.12 10.80
CA VAL A 21 24.58 -6.10 9.47
C VAL A 21 24.60 -4.73 8.80
N ALA A 22 23.64 -3.86 9.14
CA ALA A 22 23.60 -2.47 8.67
C ALA A 22 22.62 -1.62 9.49
N THR A 23 22.75 -0.30 9.36
CA THR A 23 21.75 0.67 9.82
C THR A 23 21.39 1.60 8.67
N TYR A 24 20.10 1.70 8.37
CA TYR A 24 19.53 2.58 7.35
C TYR A 24 18.89 3.79 8.01
N ARG A 25 19.03 4.98 7.42
CA ARG A 25 18.42 6.22 7.89
C ARG A 25 17.90 7.02 6.72
N ARG A 26 16.71 7.58 6.84
CA ARG A 26 16.18 8.56 5.88
C ARG A 26 15.14 9.46 6.52
N ARG A 27 14.84 10.56 5.83
CA ARG A 27 13.60 11.30 6.03
C ARG A 27 12.54 10.71 5.11
N VAL A 28 11.41 10.33 5.69
CA VAL A 28 10.20 9.97 4.97
C VAL A 28 9.34 11.23 4.81
N HIS A 29 8.90 11.52 3.59
CA HIS A 29 8.01 12.63 3.26
C HIS A 29 6.54 12.27 3.49
N ALA A 30 6.26 11.69 4.66
CA ALA A 30 4.93 11.38 5.15
C ALA A 30 4.83 11.70 6.65
N SER A 31 3.62 12.02 7.12
CA SER A 31 3.38 12.25 8.54
C SER A 31 3.55 10.96 9.35
N LEU A 32 3.82 11.09 10.65
CA LEU A 32 3.91 9.93 11.55
C LEU A 32 2.63 9.08 11.53
N GLU A 33 1.46 9.72 11.36
CA GLU A 33 0.17 9.03 11.21
C GLU A 33 0.13 8.12 9.98
N ARG A 34 0.62 8.59 8.82
CA ARG A 34 0.65 7.79 7.59
C ARG A 34 1.68 6.67 7.68
N VAL A 35 2.82 6.90 8.35
CA VAL A 35 3.82 5.86 8.62
C VAL A 35 3.21 4.75 9.47
N TRP A 36 2.52 5.09 10.57
CA TRP A 36 1.87 4.07 11.39
C TRP A 36 0.73 3.33 10.68
N GLU A 37 -0.04 4.02 9.85
CA GLU A 37 -1.06 3.38 9.02
C GLU A 37 -0.45 2.35 8.06
N ASN A 38 0.67 2.68 7.41
CA ASN A 38 1.41 1.75 6.55
C ASN A 38 2.03 0.59 7.33
N VAL A 39 2.67 0.85 8.48
CA VAL A 39 3.30 -0.19 9.33
C VAL A 39 2.29 -1.21 9.85
N LEU A 40 1.08 -0.77 10.20
CA LEU A 40 0.02 -1.63 10.72
C LEU A 40 -0.78 -2.35 9.62
N ASP A 41 -0.60 -1.95 8.37
CA ASP A 41 -1.26 -2.53 7.20
C ASP A 41 -0.42 -3.66 6.62
N TRP A 42 -0.57 -4.88 7.11
CA TRP A 42 0.17 -6.03 6.56
C TRP A 42 -0.31 -6.42 5.14
N GLU A 43 -1.51 -6.01 4.72
CA GLU A 43 -2.17 -6.51 3.51
C GLU A 43 -1.49 -6.00 2.23
N HIS A 44 -0.75 -4.89 2.30
CA HIS A 44 -0.03 -4.37 1.14
C HIS A 44 1.23 -5.20 0.79
N LEU A 45 1.78 -5.97 1.73
CA LEU A 45 3.09 -6.63 1.56
C LEU A 45 3.18 -7.45 0.26
N PRO A 46 2.28 -8.40 -0.05
CA PRO A 46 2.40 -9.23 -1.25
C PRO A 46 1.93 -8.53 -2.54
N HIS A 47 1.57 -7.25 -2.47
CA HIS A 47 0.95 -6.51 -3.58
C HIS A 47 1.77 -5.29 -3.95
N LEU A 48 2.01 -4.38 -3.00
CA LEU A 48 2.88 -3.23 -3.20
C LEU A 48 4.34 -3.65 -3.37
N HIS A 49 4.77 -4.66 -2.60
CA HIS A 49 6.13 -5.20 -2.64
C HIS A 49 6.18 -6.57 -3.32
N ASP A 50 5.42 -6.77 -4.40
CA ASP A 50 5.30 -8.04 -5.12
C ASP A 50 6.64 -8.65 -5.60
N THR A 51 7.69 -7.83 -5.73
CA THR A 51 9.05 -8.30 -6.04
C THR A 51 9.82 -8.86 -4.83
N SER A 52 9.33 -8.65 -3.62
CA SER A 52 9.98 -9.04 -2.35
C SER A 52 9.13 -10.01 -1.52
N PHE A 53 7.81 -10.00 -1.70
CA PHE A 53 6.87 -10.86 -0.98
C PHE A 53 5.91 -11.54 -1.96
N ASP A 54 5.97 -12.86 -2.02
CA ASP A 54 5.08 -13.64 -2.90
C ASP A 54 3.75 -14.02 -2.21
N TYR A 55 3.71 -13.98 -0.88
CA TYR A 55 2.58 -14.45 -0.09
C TYR A 55 2.54 -13.80 1.29
N CYS A 56 1.36 -13.35 1.70
CA CYS A 56 1.04 -13.06 3.09
C CYS A 56 -0.39 -13.51 3.39
N SER A 57 -0.62 -14.15 4.54
CA SER A 57 -1.97 -14.31 5.10
C SER A 57 -1.97 -14.06 6.59
N LEU A 58 -3.01 -13.37 7.06
CA LEU A 58 -3.13 -13.03 8.47
C LEU A 58 -3.24 -14.29 9.33
N ASP A 59 -2.38 -14.36 10.35
CA ASP A 59 -2.53 -15.32 11.43
C ASP A 59 -3.25 -14.67 12.62
N GLU A 60 -2.75 -13.50 13.06
CA GLU A 60 -3.28 -12.79 14.21
C GLU A 60 -2.95 -11.29 14.14
N ALA A 61 -3.82 -10.45 14.69
CA ALA A 61 -3.56 -9.01 14.85
C ALA A 61 -4.20 -8.46 16.12
N GLY A 62 -3.67 -7.33 16.60
CA GLY A 62 -4.21 -6.60 17.73
C GLY A 62 -3.45 -5.31 18.01
N ALA A 63 -3.69 -4.72 19.18
CA ALA A 63 -3.00 -3.49 19.58
C ALA A 63 -1.47 -3.63 19.71
N TRP A 64 -0.97 -4.87 19.78
CA TRP A 64 0.46 -5.17 19.83
C TRP A 64 1.12 -5.15 18.44
N GLY A 65 0.35 -5.14 17.36
CA GLY A 65 0.82 -5.32 15.99
C GLY A 65 0.12 -6.50 15.30
N TRP A 66 0.86 -7.27 14.51
CA TRP A 66 0.31 -8.35 13.71
C TRP A 66 1.31 -9.48 13.47
N ARG A 67 0.80 -10.67 13.15
CA ARG A 67 1.56 -11.80 12.61
C ARG A 67 0.91 -12.31 11.34
N VAL A 68 1.72 -12.53 10.31
CA VAL A 68 1.29 -13.11 9.04
C VAL A 68 2.13 -14.33 8.70
N TRP A 69 1.51 -15.32 8.06
CA TRP A 69 2.22 -16.38 7.36
C TRP A 69 2.81 -15.83 6.07
N SER A 70 4.12 -16.00 5.88
CA SER A 70 4.85 -15.55 4.68
C SER A 70 5.12 -16.68 3.69
N ALA A 71 4.53 -17.86 3.93
CA ALA A 71 4.57 -19.01 3.02
C ALA A 71 3.20 -19.71 3.00
N PRO A 72 2.72 -20.19 1.83
CA PRO A 72 1.41 -20.84 1.71
C PRO A 72 1.23 -22.09 2.58
N ASP A 73 2.31 -22.83 2.81
CA ASP A 73 2.36 -24.02 3.66
C ASP A 73 2.47 -23.70 5.16
N LYS A 74 2.47 -22.40 5.51
CA LYS A 74 2.63 -21.89 6.88
C LYS A 74 3.94 -22.34 7.54
N SER A 75 4.97 -22.58 6.75
CA SER A 75 6.31 -22.90 7.25
C SER A 75 7.07 -21.67 7.76
N SER A 76 6.70 -20.46 7.34
CA SER A 76 7.39 -19.22 7.71
C SER A 76 6.40 -18.11 8.06
N HIS A 77 6.78 -17.23 8.99
CA HIS A 77 5.94 -16.11 9.40
C HIS A 77 6.76 -14.86 9.72
N ILE A 78 6.06 -13.72 9.68
CA ILE A 78 6.56 -12.42 10.10
C ILE A 78 5.70 -11.96 11.26
N GLU A 79 6.33 -11.59 12.37
CA GLU A 79 5.66 -10.98 13.52
C GLU A 79 6.16 -9.54 13.69
N LEU A 80 5.24 -8.58 13.58
CA LEU A 80 5.48 -7.17 13.80
C LEU A 80 4.92 -6.77 15.15
N CYS A 81 5.77 -6.20 16.00
CA CYS A 81 5.39 -5.69 17.32
C CYS A 81 5.68 -4.20 17.41
N VAL A 82 4.70 -3.43 17.89
CA VAL A 82 4.77 -1.97 17.96
C VAL A 82 4.90 -1.46 19.38
N ASP A 83 5.55 -0.30 19.50
CA ASP A 83 5.58 0.58 20.65
C ASP A 83 5.25 2.01 20.18
N THR A 84 5.39 2.99 21.06
CA THR A 84 4.98 4.38 20.85
C THR A 84 5.75 5.06 19.70
N ASP A 85 7.06 4.84 19.62
CA ASP A 85 8.00 5.50 18.70
C ASP A 85 8.92 4.52 17.98
N GLN A 86 8.66 3.22 18.09
CA GLN A 86 9.44 2.18 17.46
C GLN A 86 8.62 0.92 17.21
N TYR A 87 9.09 0.08 16.30
CA TYR A 87 8.56 -1.27 16.10
C TYR A 87 9.67 -2.22 15.69
N VAL A 88 9.37 -3.51 15.79
CA VAL A 88 10.26 -4.57 15.33
C VAL A 88 9.49 -5.57 14.49
N ALA A 89 10.03 -5.87 13.32
CA ALA A 89 9.60 -7.01 12.50
C ALA A 89 10.58 -8.16 12.72
N ARG A 90 10.06 -9.34 13.05
CA ARG A 90 10.84 -10.58 13.17
C ARG A 90 10.39 -11.58 12.14
N THR A 91 11.34 -12.22 11.48
CA THR A 91 11.06 -13.30 10.54
C THR A 91 11.45 -14.65 11.14
N TYR A 92 10.64 -15.66 10.90
CA TYR A 92 10.82 -17.01 11.40
C TYR A 92 10.68 -18.03 10.27
N ALA A 93 11.54 -19.04 10.28
CA ALA A 93 11.40 -20.27 9.51
C ALA A 93 11.10 -21.39 10.50
N GLY A 94 9.86 -21.87 10.51
CA GLY A 94 9.32 -22.72 11.58
C GLY A 94 9.38 -21.98 12.91
N SER A 95 10.08 -22.57 13.89
CA SER A 95 10.37 -21.95 15.19
C SER A 95 11.66 -21.12 15.19
N ASP A 96 12.46 -21.17 14.12
CA ASP A 96 13.80 -20.60 14.12
C ASP A 96 13.75 -19.13 13.72
N GLN A 97 14.09 -18.26 14.66
CA GLN A 97 14.17 -16.82 14.41
C GLN A 97 15.35 -16.49 13.48
N GLN A 98 15.04 -15.84 12.36
CA GLN A 98 16.01 -15.50 11.31
C GLN A 98 16.51 -14.06 11.40
N SER A 99 15.65 -13.12 11.82
CA SER A 99 16.01 -11.71 11.88
C SER A 99 15.26 -10.91 12.94
N GLU A 100 15.81 -9.73 13.28
CA GLU A 100 15.09 -8.62 13.89
C GLU A 100 15.37 -7.34 13.12
N ILE A 101 14.32 -6.67 12.67
CA ILE A 101 14.42 -5.40 11.97
C ILE A 101 13.74 -4.35 12.82
N TRP A 102 14.56 -3.59 13.53
CA TRP A 102 14.13 -2.55 14.45
C TRP A 102 14.02 -1.24 13.70
N THR A 103 12.87 -0.57 13.80
CA THR A 103 12.65 0.75 13.23
C THR A 103 12.25 1.73 14.31
N ARG A 104 13.01 2.83 14.43
CA ARG A 104 12.67 3.98 15.26
C ARG A 104 12.07 5.08 14.39
N LEU A 105 11.05 5.75 14.90
CA LEU A 105 10.28 6.79 14.21
C LEU A 105 10.35 8.10 14.99
N ASP A 106 10.79 9.18 14.34
CA ASP A 106 10.83 10.51 14.92
C ASP A 106 9.97 11.48 14.08
N ALA A 107 8.87 11.96 14.64
CA ALA A 107 8.06 12.97 13.97
C ALA A 107 8.86 14.27 13.80
N VAL A 108 8.92 14.78 12.57
CA VAL A 108 9.60 16.05 12.25
C VAL A 108 8.55 17.17 12.17
N ASP A 109 7.51 16.96 11.35
CA ASP A 109 6.39 17.88 11.21
C ASP A 109 5.12 17.15 10.73
N LYS A 110 4.10 17.90 10.29
CA LYS A 110 2.82 17.36 9.82
C LYS A 110 2.89 16.53 8.53
N ARG A 111 4.04 16.48 7.87
CA ARG A 111 4.28 15.85 6.55
C ARG A 111 5.63 15.12 6.49
N ALA A 112 6.37 15.03 7.58
CA ALA A 112 7.68 14.39 7.58
C ALA A 112 7.97 13.61 8.87
N THR A 113 8.64 12.47 8.70
CA THR A 113 9.07 11.56 9.78
C THR A 113 10.48 11.09 9.47
N ASP A 114 11.41 11.19 10.42
CA ASP A 114 12.71 10.55 10.30
C ASP A 114 12.62 9.11 10.76
N ILE A 115 13.35 8.23 10.08
CA ILE A 115 13.44 6.82 10.44
C ILE A 115 14.88 6.37 10.61
N GLU A 116 15.09 5.45 11.54
CA GLU A 116 16.32 4.68 11.69
C GLU A 116 15.97 3.20 11.77
N VAL A 117 16.52 2.40 10.84
CA VAL A 117 16.27 0.97 10.74
C VAL A 117 17.56 0.21 11.00
N SER A 118 17.55 -0.69 11.99
CA SER A 118 18.69 -1.56 12.32
C SER A 118 18.38 -3.01 11.97
N PHE A 119 19.26 -3.63 11.17
CA PHE A 119 19.06 -4.99 10.65
C PHE A 119 19.91 -5.98 11.44
N TYR A 120 19.28 -6.83 12.24
CA TYR A 120 19.92 -7.94 12.93
C TYR A 120 19.57 -9.26 12.24
N LEU A 121 20.59 -10.03 11.86
CA LEU A 121 20.43 -11.33 11.22
C LEU A 121 21.06 -12.43 12.07
N SER A 122 20.41 -13.59 12.13
CA SER A 122 20.86 -14.73 12.93
C SER A 122 21.95 -15.53 12.23
N GLY A 123 23.00 -15.91 12.97
CA GLY A 123 24.00 -16.88 12.51
C GLY A 123 24.88 -16.42 11.34
N ILE A 124 25.08 -15.11 11.20
CA ILE A 124 25.86 -14.54 10.09
C ILE A 124 27.36 -14.59 10.39
N PRO A 125 28.19 -15.20 9.52
CA PRO A 125 29.65 -15.10 9.59
C PRO A 125 30.14 -13.67 9.37
N GLU A 126 31.20 -13.26 10.07
CA GLU A 126 31.75 -11.90 10.02
C GLU A 126 32.10 -11.46 8.59
N GLU A 127 32.63 -12.37 7.77
CA GLU A 127 33.00 -12.09 6.38
C GLU A 127 31.80 -11.80 5.46
N LYS A 128 30.57 -12.18 5.85
CA LYS A 128 29.34 -11.92 5.08
C LYS A 128 28.60 -10.66 5.51
N VAL A 129 28.98 -10.05 6.64
CA VAL A 129 28.29 -8.89 7.23
C VAL A 129 28.17 -7.75 6.23
N GLY A 130 29.27 -7.37 5.56
CA GLY A 130 29.26 -6.27 4.58
C GLY A 130 28.34 -6.54 3.39
N GLN A 131 28.43 -7.73 2.79
CA GLN A 131 27.60 -8.13 1.64
C GLN A 131 26.10 -8.14 1.99
N LEU A 132 25.74 -8.72 3.14
CA LEU A 132 24.36 -8.78 3.58
C LEU A 132 23.85 -7.39 4.00
N GLY A 133 24.70 -6.56 4.60
CA GLY A 133 24.39 -5.17 4.90
C GLY A 133 24.03 -4.38 3.64
N GLU A 134 24.83 -4.47 2.58
CA GLU A 134 24.54 -3.84 1.28
C GLU A 134 23.23 -4.35 0.66
N ALA A 135 22.97 -5.66 0.75
CA ALA A 135 21.72 -6.25 0.28
C ALA A 135 20.50 -5.72 1.04
N MET A 136 20.59 -5.64 2.38
CA MET A 136 19.52 -5.09 3.23
C MET A 136 19.26 -3.62 2.93
N LEU A 137 20.31 -2.81 2.77
CA LEU A 137 20.19 -1.39 2.41
C LEU A 137 19.47 -1.22 1.06
N LYS A 138 19.84 -2.03 0.06
CA LYS A 138 19.20 -2.00 -1.25
C LYS A 138 17.72 -2.40 -1.18
N LEU A 139 17.42 -3.48 -0.48
CA LEU A 139 16.05 -3.95 -0.27
C LEU A 139 15.21 -2.88 0.43
N TYR A 140 15.64 -2.40 1.59
CA TYR A 140 14.88 -1.44 2.37
C TYR A 140 14.77 -0.06 1.73
N THR A 141 15.73 0.35 0.90
CA THR A 141 15.56 1.56 0.08
C THR A 141 14.35 1.40 -0.83
N ARG A 142 14.25 0.26 -1.54
CA ARG A 142 13.12 -0.01 -2.43
C ARG A 142 11.79 -0.07 -1.67
N LEU A 143 11.71 -0.84 -0.60
CA LEU A 143 10.47 -1.00 0.18
C LEU A 143 9.98 0.38 0.66
N TRP A 144 10.87 1.17 1.26
CA TRP A 144 10.50 2.48 1.74
C TRP A 144 10.15 3.49 0.63
N ASP A 145 10.73 3.37 -0.57
CA ASP A 145 10.34 4.19 -1.73
C ASP A 145 8.91 3.87 -2.18
N GLU A 146 8.55 2.59 -2.23
CA GLU A 146 7.20 2.12 -2.56
C GLU A 146 6.19 2.56 -1.49
N ASP A 147 6.50 2.38 -0.21
CA ASP A 147 5.67 2.80 0.93
C ASP A 147 5.45 4.33 0.95
N GLU A 148 6.51 5.11 0.75
CA GLU A 148 6.40 6.56 0.74
C GLU A 148 5.55 7.07 -0.41
N SER A 149 5.68 6.49 -1.60
CA SER A 149 4.81 6.81 -2.73
C SER A 149 3.34 6.56 -2.38
N MET A 150 3.04 5.39 -1.78
CA MET A 150 1.69 5.06 -1.32
C MET A 150 1.17 6.07 -0.29
N MET A 151 1.96 6.36 0.75
CA MET A 151 1.58 7.30 1.81
C MET A 151 1.36 8.72 1.29
N GLN A 152 2.20 9.19 0.38
CA GLN A 152 2.09 10.52 -0.24
C GLN A 152 0.82 10.63 -1.07
N GLU A 153 0.55 9.65 -1.95
CA GLU A 153 -0.64 9.67 -2.79
C GLU A 153 -1.91 9.63 -1.94
N ARG A 154 -1.95 8.75 -0.92
CA ARG A 154 -3.06 8.69 0.03
C ARG A 154 -3.27 10.04 0.71
N GLN A 155 -2.21 10.67 1.21
CA GLN A 155 -2.30 11.95 1.88
C GLN A 155 -2.78 13.06 0.92
N ARG A 156 -2.29 13.07 -0.31
CA ARG A 156 -2.72 14.02 -1.35
C ARG A 156 -4.23 13.90 -1.61
N ARG A 157 -4.77 12.69 -1.69
CA ARG A 157 -6.23 12.44 -1.87
C ARG A 157 -7.06 12.83 -0.66
N LEU A 158 -6.54 12.62 0.55
CA LEU A 158 -7.19 13.05 1.80
C LEU A 158 -7.29 14.58 1.88
N ASP A 159 -6.27 15.31 1.41
CA ASP A 159 -6.26 16.77 1.39
C ASP A 159 -7.25 17.39 0.39
N GLN A 160 -7.70 16.61 -0.61
CA GLN A 160 -8.63 17.11 -1.63
C GLN A 160 -9.98 17.47 -1.01
N ARG A 161 -10.46 18.69 -1.29
CA ARG A 161 -11.79 19.15 -0.89
C ARG A 161 -12.84 18.68 -1.89
N PRO A 162 -14.04 18.28 -1.42
CA PRO A 162 -15.14 17.93 -2.32
C PRO A 162 -15.59 19.12 -3.15
N GLY A 163 -15.77 18.87 -4.45
CA GLY A 163 -16.43 19.79 -5.36
C GLY A 163 -17.92 19.88 -5.05
N ARG A 164 -18.50 21.08 -5.10
CA ARG A 164 -19.95 21.28 -4.96
C ARG A 164 -20.68 21.26 -6.31
N GLU A 165 -19.91 21.12 -7.39
CA GLU A 165 -20.42 21.09 -8.76
C GLU A 165 -21.25 19.83 -8.98
N GLN A 166 -22.45 20.00 -9.52
CA GLN A 166 -23.33 18.91 -9.94
C GLN A 166 -22.94 18.36 -11.31
N GLU A 167 -22.29 19.20 -12.11
CA GLU A 167 -21.82 18.88 -13.44
C GLU A 167 -20.58 19.69 -13.77
N LYS A 168 -19.77 19.18 -14.70
CA LYS A 168 -18.56 19.83 -15.17
C LYS A 168 -18.33 19.50 -16.63
N ILE A 169 -17.95 20.51 -17.41
CA ILE A 169 -17.52 20.32 -18.79
C ILE A 169 -16.15 19.60 -18.80
N ILE A 170 -16.06 18.50 -19.53
CA ILE A 170 -14.81 17.74 -19.74
C ILE A 170 -14.02 18.38 -20.87
N GLY A 171 -14.70 18.70 -21.98
CA GLY A 171 -14.08 19.28 -23.18
C GLY A 171 -14.98 19.15 -24.41
N LYS A 172 -14.53 19.65 -25.56
CA LYS A 172 -15.25 19.48 -26.83
C LYS A 172 -15.10 18.06 -27.34
N VAL A 173 -16.17 17.48 -27.90
CA VAL A 173 -16.19 16.09 -28.40
C VAL A 173 -15.09 15.86 -29.45
N ALA A 174 -14.93 16.77 -30.41
CA ALA A 174 -13.92 16.65 -31.47
C ALA A 174 -12.47 16.70 -30.94
N GLU A 175 -12.23 17.47 -29.88
CA GLU A 175 -10.91 17.56 -29.25
C GLU A 175 -10.63 16.32 -28.39
N LEU A 176 -11.62 15.85 -27.63
CA LEU A 176 -11.47 14.66 -26.78
C LEU A 176 -11.23 13.40 -27.61
N THR A 177 -12.02 13.18 -28.66
CA THR A 177 -11.90 11.98 -29.52
C THR A 177 -10.53 11.83 -30.19
N SER A 178 -9.80 12.92 -30.43
CA SER A 178 -8.45 12.88 -30.99
C SER A 178 -7.35 12.57 -29.97
N HIS A 179 -7.67 12.55 -28.67
CA HIS A 179 -6.70 12.39 -27.57
C HIS A 179 -7.10 11.29 -26.58
N LEU A 180 -8.01 10.39 -26.94
CA LEU A 180 -8.41 9.30 -26.04
C LEU A 180 -7.25 8.31 -25.79
N PRO A 181 -7.16 7.73 -24.58
CA PRO A 181 -7.99 8.01 -23.41
C PRO A 181 -7.65 9.36 -22.74
N VAL A 182 -8.65 10.01 -22.12
CA VAL A 182 -8.46 11.29 -21.40
C VAL A 182 -8.80 11.12 -19.92
N THR A 183 -7.92 11.58 -19.03
CA THR A 183 -8.17 11.57 -17.59
C THR A 183 -8.68 12.92 -17.09
N PHE A 184 -9.65 12.91 -16.19
CA PHE A 184 -10.15 14.13 -15.53
C PHE A 184 -10.57 13.87 -14.08
N GLU A 185 -10.63 14.94 -13.28
CA GLU A 185 -11.14 14.89 -11.91
C GLU A 185 -12.58 15.42 -11.81
N PHE A 186 -13.42 14.73 -11.02
CA PHE A 186 -14.78 15.13 -10.67
C PHE A 186 -15.16 14.54 -9.30
N ASP A 187 -15.72 15.36 -8.39
CA ASP A 187 -16.12 14.97 -7.02
C ASP A 187 -15.09 14.13 -6.21
N ARG A 188 -13.84 14.60 -6.16
CA ARG A 188 -12.68 13.91 -5.52
C ARG A 188 -12.35 12.53 -6.10
N GLN A 189 -12.96 12.20 -7.23
CA GLN A 189 -12.63 11.02 -8.00
C GLN A 189 -11.85 11.42 -9.24
N GLN A 190 -11.08 10.47 -9.74
CA GLN A 190 -10.39 10.58 -11.00
C GLN A 190 -10.97 9.51 -11.91
N TYR A 191 -11.29 9.91 -13.14
CA TYR A 191 -11.87 9.05 -14.14
C TYR A 191 -11.04 9.10 -15.40
N GLU A 192 -10.94 7.97 -16.08
CA GLU A 192 -10.51 7.89 -17.47
C GLU A 192 -11.74 7.78 -18.37
N LEU A 193 -11.80 8.66 -19.37
CA LEU A 193 -12.80 8.66 -20.42
C LEU A 193 -12.26 7.88 -21.62
N GLN A 194 -13.08 6.95 -22.10
CA GLN A 194 -12.86 6.19 -23.33
C GLN A 194 -14.10 6.28 -24.24
N PHE A 195 -13.91 5.95 -25.51
CA PHE A 195 -15.00 5.83 -26.48
C PHE A 195 -14.89 4.52 -27.25
N ASP A 196 -15.94 3.70 -27.19
CA ASP A 196 -16.08 2.47 -27.97
C ASP A 196 -17.56 2.25 -28.23
N GLN A 197 -18.04 2.73 -29.38
CA GLN A 197 -19.46 2.83 -29.75
C GLN A 197 -20.31 3.75 -28.83
N SER A 198 -19.94 3.89 -27.57
CA SER A 198 -20.47 4.81 -26.57
C SER A 198 -19.35 5.31 -25.64
N TRP A 199 -19.64 6.39 -24.91
CA TRP A 199 -18.74 6.91 -23.87
C TRP A 199 -18.68 5.96 -22.68
N ARG A 200 -17.47 5.65 -22.23
CA ARG A 200 -17.21 4.82 -21.06
C ARG A 200 -16.33 5.56 -20.06
N LEU A 201 -16.64 5.39 -18.79
CA LEU A 201 -15.85 5.91 -17.68
C LEU A 201 -15.23 4.77 -16.89
N ARG A 202 -13.96 4.93 -16.57
CA ARG A 202 -13.24 4.05 -15.66
C ARG A 202 -12.78 4.85 -14.44
N PRO A 203 -13.19 4.49 -13.20
CA PRO A 203 -12.68 5.12 -12.00
C PRO A 203 -11.22 4.72 -11.78
N LEU A 204 -10.38 5.63 -11.32
CA LEU A 204 -8.94 5.40 -11.14
C LEU A 204 -8.50 5.40 -9.67
N ILE A 205 -9.45 5.46 -8.72
CA ILE A 205 -9.15 5.53 -7.29
C ILE A 205 -9.86 4.41 -6.55
N CYS A 206 -9.06 3.61 -5.85
CA CYS A 206 -9.50 2.50 -5.04
C CYS A 206 -10.27 3.01 -3.81
N PRO A 207 -11.49 2.50 -3.56
CA PRO A 207 -12.30 2.92 -2.42
C PRO A 207 -11.77 2.35 -1.08
N HIS A 208 -10.77 1.47 -1.11
CA HIS A 208 -10.11 0.93 0.07
C HIS A 208 -9.27 2.00 0.75
N LEU A 209 -8.07 2.26 0.22
CA LEU A 209 -7.13 3.23 0.80
C LEU A 209 -6.72 4.38 -0.14
N LEU A 210 -7.54 4.67 -1.15
CA LEU A 210 -7.34 5.76 -2.12
C LEU A 210 -6.15 5.54 -3.05
N GLY A 211 -5.74 4.28 -3.24
CA GLY A 211 -4.72 3.89 -4.19
C GLY A 211 -5.18 3.97 -5.65
N PRO A 212 -4.26 3.81 -6.60
CA PRO A 212 -4.62 3.76 -8.01
C PRO A 212 -5.44 2.50 -8.32
N LEU A 213 -6.22 2.56 -9.40
CA LEU A 213 -6.87 1.42 -10.01
C LEU A 213 -6.41 1.28 -11.45
N GLU A 214 -6.07 0.06 -11.83
CA GLU A 214 -5.58 -0.32 -13.14
C GLU A 214 -6.42 -1.49 -13.69
N PRO A 215 -6.53 -1.67 -15.01
CA PRO A 215 -7.12 -2.86 -15.58
C PRO A 215 -6.45 -4.14 -15.06
N SER A 216 -7.26 -5.13 -14.68
CA SER A 216 -6.74 -6.46 -14.38
C SER A 216 -6.35 -7.18 -15.66
N GLU A 217 -5.47 -8.18 -15.55
CA GLU A 217 -5.12 -9.08 -16.66
C GLU A 217 -6.32 -9.89 -17.18
N ARG A 218 -7.39 -10.01 -16.38
CA ARG A 218 -8.59 -10.79 -16.74
C ARG A 218 -9.51 -10.04 -17.69
N SER A 219 -9.66 -8.73 -17.49
CA SER A 219 -10.59 -7.89 -18.24
C SER A 219 -10.38 -6.41 -17.90
N GLU A 220 -10.57 -5.53 -18.89
CA GLU A 220 -10.65 -4.07 -18.73
C GLU A 220 -11.86 -3.62 -17.87
N LEU A 221 -12.86 -4.47 -17.71
CA LEU A 221 -14.04 -4.23 -16.86
C LEU A 221 -13.80 -4.60 -15.39
N ILE A 222 -12.66 -5.20 -15.08
CA ILE A 222 -12.25 -5.51 -13.71
C ILE A 222 -11.01 -4.67 -13.39
N LEU A 223 -11.09 -3.84 -12.36
CA LEU A 223 -9.99 -3.00 -11.94
C LEU A 223 -9.29 -3.58 -10.73
N ARG A 224 -7.97 -3.63 -10.77
CA ARG A 224 -7.11 -4.08 -9.68
C ARG A 224 -6.38 -2.88 -9.06
N CYS A 225 -6.32 -2.85 -7.72
CA CYS A 225 -5.46 -1.94 -6.99
C CYS A 225 -4.08 -2.58 -6.77
N PRO A 226 -2.97 -1.95 -7.19
CA PRO A 226 -1.64 -2.51 -6.97
C PRO A 226 -1.21 -2.46 -5.50
N TRP A 227 -1.82 -1.62 -4.66
CA TRP A 227 -1.45 -1.53 -3.24
C TRP A 227 -1.87 -2.76 -2.44
N HIS A 228 -3.09 -3.28 -2.67
CA HIS A 228 -3.68 -4.36 -1.85
C HIS A 228 -4.25 -5.51 -2.68
N GLY A 229 -4.11 -5.47 -4.01
CA GLY A 229 -4.64 -6.51 -4.89
C GLY A 229 -6.17 -6.55 -4.98
N TYR A 230 -6.88 -5.56 -4.44
CA TYR A 230 -8.35 -5.52 -4.48
C TYR A 230 -8.83 -5.43 -5.93
N GLU A 231 -9.81 -6.26 -6.28
CA GLU A 231 -10.41 -6.32 -7.62
C GLU A 231 -11.86 -5.84 -7.58
N PHE A 232 -12.24 -4.96 -8.49
CA PHE A 232 -13.59 -4.39 -8.57
C PHE A 232 -14.19 -4.53 -9.96
N ASP A 233 -15.44 -4.95 -10.03
CA ASP A 233 -16.22 -4.90 -11.26
C ASP A 233 -16.71 -3.47 -11.51
N VAL A 234 -16.42 -2.91 -12.69
CA VAL A 234 -16.72 -1.50 -13.02
C VAL A 234 -18.23 -1.24 -13.12
N GLU A 235 -19.00 -2.20 -13.63
CA GLU A 235 -20.43 -2.02 -13.90
C GLU A 235 -21.27 -2.06 -12.62
N SER A 236 -21.07 -3.08 -11.79
CA SER A 236 -21.78 -3.26 -10.53
C SER A 236 -21.16 -2.48 -9.37
N GLY A 237 -19.88 -2.13 -9.49
CA GLY A 237 -19.07 -1.52 -8.44
C GLY A 237 -18.66 -2.47 -7.31
N VAL A 238 -19.01 -3.76 -7.39
CA VAL A 238 -18.75 -4.75 -6.34
C VAL A 238 -17.27 -5.10 -6.28
N CYS A 239 -16.73 -5.23 -5.06
CA CYS A 239 -15.42 -5.80 -4.83
C CYS A 239 -15.48 -7.32 -5.02
N LEU A 240 -14.75 -7.84 -6.00
CA LEU A 240 -14.65 -9.26 -6.34
C LEU A 240 -13.62 -9.98 -5.47
N SER A 241 -12.58 -9.27 -5.04
CA SER A 241 -11.52 -9.78 -4.18
C SER A 241 -10.95 -8.67 -3.29
N PRO A 242 -10.69 -8.92 -2.00
CA PRO A 242 -11.06 -10.13 -1.26
C PRO A 242 -12.60 -10.21 -1.03
N PRO A 243 -13.20 -11.40 -0.91
CA PRO A 243 -14.65 -11.54 -0.69
C PRO A 243 -15.16 -10.93 0.62
N THR A 244 -14.26 -10.69 1.57
CA THR A 244 -14.55 -10.07 2.88
C THR A 244 -14.51 -8.55 2.83
N ALA A 245 -14.13 -7.95 1.70
CA ALA A 245 -14.06 -6.50 1.54
C ALA A 245 -15.44 -5.85 1.75
N THR A 246 -15.45 -4.75 2.49
CA THR A 246 -16.66 -3.94 2.71
C THR A 246 -16.71 -2.69 1.81
N CYS A 247 -15.63 -2.37 1.11
CA CYS A 247 -15.58 -1.25 0.19
C CYS A 247 -16.15 -1.62 -1.18
N LYS A 248 -16.69 -0.62 -1.89
CA LYS A 248 -17.22 -0.75 -3.25
C LYS A 248 -16.96 0.52 -4.04
N LEU A 249 -16.92 0.42 -5.36
CA LEU A 249 -16.87 1.60 -6.21
C LEU A 249 -18.15 2.41 -6.03
N LYS A 250 -18.01 3.74 -6.10
CA LYS A 250 -19.17 4.62 -6.20
C LYS A 250 -19.84 4.43 -7.57
N PRO A 251 -21.16 4.63 -7.68
CA PRO A 251 -21.81 4.73 -8.99
C PRO A 251 -21.07 5.72 -9.89
N LEU A 252 -20.88 5.34 -11.16
CA LEU A 252 -20.25 6.21 -12.13
C LEU A 252 -21.17 7.41 -12.41
N PRO A 253 -20.61 8.62 -12.54
CA PRO A 253 -21.38 9.76 -13.03
C PRO A 253 -21.81 9.51 -14.48
N SER A 254 -22.87 10.18 -14.93
CA SER A 254 -23.30 10.12 -16.32
C SER A 254 -22.44 11.05 -17.21
N ILE A 255 -22.33 10.66 -18.48
CA ILE A 255 -21.73 11.49 -19.52
C ILE A 255 -22.84 11.96 -20.45
N GLU A 256 -22.89 13.28 -20.67
CA GLU A 256 -23.88 13.91 -21.55
C GLU A 256 -23.19 14.74 -22.62
N GLU A 257 -23.64 14.60 -23.86
CA GLU A 257 -23.22 15.46 -24.97
C GLU A 257 -24.22 16.63 -25.11
N ARG A 258 -23.72 17.86 -24.98
CA ARG A 258 -24.50 19.09 -25.07
C ARG A 258 -23.73 20.11 -25.90
N ASP A 259 -24.35 20.60 -26.98
CA ASP A 259 -23.77 21.62 -27.86
C ASP A 259 -22.33 21.28 -28.36
N GLY A 260 -22.07 20.01 -28.65
CA GLY A 260 -20.76 19.52 -29.13
C GLY A 260 -19.67 19.39 -28.05
N ALA A 261 -20.04 19.50 -26.77
CA ALA A 261 -19.16 19.27 -25.62
C ALA A 261 -19.65 18.11 -24.75
N LEU A 262 -18.72 17.43 -24.09
CA LEU A 262 -19.04 16.44 -23.07
C LEU A 262 -19.07 17.04 -21.67
N TRP A 263 -20.09 16.65 -20.95
CA TRP A 263 -20.31 16.99 -19.55
C TRP A 263 -20.29 15.70 -18.72
N VAL A 264 -19.59 15.75 -17.60
CA VAL A 264 -19.79 14.78 -16.52
C VAL A 264 -20.86 15.33 -15.59
N VAL A 265 -21.84 14.51 -15.24
CA VAL A 265 -22.97 14.87 -14.37
C VAL A 265 -23.06 13.87 -13.24
N ARG A 266 -23.26 14.36 -12.02
CA ARG A 266 -23.35 13.52 -10.83
C ARG A 266 -24.52 12.53 -10.97
N ALA A 267 -24.26 11.26 -10.59
CA ALA A 267 -25.27 10.20 -10.55
C ALA A 267 -26.33 10.40 -9.46
#